data_AF-A0AA41SGW9-F1
#
_entry.id   AF-A0AA41SGW9-F1
#
_cell.length_a   1.000
_cell.length_b   1.000
_cell.length_c   1.000
_cell.angle_alpha   90.00
_cell.angle_beta   90.00
_cell.angle_gamma   90.00
#
_symmetry.space_group_name_H-M   'P 1'
#
loop_
_entity.id
_entity.type
_entity.pdbx_description
1 polymer ?
#
loop_
_entity_poly.entity_id
_entity_poly.type
_entity_poly.pdbx_seq_one_letter_code
_entity_poly.pdbx_strand_id
1 'polypeptide(L)'
;MSKIDLRLVSKKKQMSQKVRKMFYHAYDNYMTYAFPHDELKPLSKSYTDSLSELGNLKLEHLPQNYNGSALTLIESLSSLVIMGNYTEFERAVHWLSENLTFDVDARISLFECNIRVLGGLVSAHILATDPASRLVQGEYKNQLLTLAEDLGRRFLRAFDTPTGLPYAWINLKYGVMENETTETSTSGCGSLILEMGALSRLTGDPRFEAAALRALRILWSMRSPLNLLGTTLDVVTGEWIEYSSGIGA
;
A
#
# COMPACT_ATOMS: atom_id res chain seq x y z
N MET A 1 -11.64 -20.73 -36.02
CA MET A 1 -10.48 -20.87 -35.12
C MET A 1 -9.58 -22.00 -35.62
N SER A 2 -8.28 -21.77 -35.78
CA SER A 2 -7.34 -22.79 -36.26
C SER A 2 -7.01 -23.82 -35.17
N LYS A 3 -6.49 -25.02 -35.53
CA LYS A 3 -6.04 -26.03 -34.54
C LYS A 3 -4.93 -25.51 -33.62
N ILE A 4 -4.10 -24.57 -34.10
CA ILE A 4 -3.05 -23.91 -33.31
C ILE A 4 -3.69 -22.98 -32.26
N ASP A 5 -4.73 -22.27 -32.66
CA ASP A 5 -5.52 -21.38 -31.79
C ASP A 5 -6.18 -22.15 -30.63
N LEU A 6 -6.76 -23.32 -30.92
CA LEU A 6 -7.37 -24.19 -29.91
C LEU A 6 -6.35 -24.73 -28.88
N ARG A 7 -5.12 -25.07 -29.32
CA ARG A 7 -4.06 -25.52 -28.41
C ARG A 7 -3.57 -24.39 -27.50
N LEU A 8 -3.42 -23.18 -28.03
CA LEU A 8 -3.03 -21.99 -27.26
C LEU A 8 -4.09 -21.63 -26.21
N VAL A 9 -5.37 -21.63 -26.58
CA VAL A 9 -6.49 -21.39 -25.65
C VAL A 9 -6.51 -22.44 -24.53
N SER A 10 -6.34 -23.72 -24.86
CA SER A 10 -6.28 -24.80 -23.87
C SER A 10 -5.10 -24.62 -22.90
N LYS A 11 -3.90 -24.33 -23.42
CA LYS A 11 -2.70 -24.08 -22.60
C LYS A 11 -2.88 -22.85 -21.69
N LYS A 12 -3.44 -21.75 -22.21
CA LYS A 12 -3.73 -20.54 -21.42
C LYS A 12 -4.67 -20.87 -20.26
N LYS A 13 -5.75 -21.62 -20.52
CA LYS A 13 -6.70 -22.05 -19.49
C LYS A 13 -6.01 -22.91 -18.43
N GLN A 14 -5.18 -23.88 -18.84
CA GLN A 14 -4.44 -24.74 -17.92
C GLN A 14 -3.47 -23.94 -17.03
N MET A 15 -2.71 -23.00 -17.61
CA MET A 15 -1.76 -22.19 -16.85
C MET A 15 -2.47 -21.23 -15.89
N SER A 16 -3.57 -20.61 -16.31
CA SER A 16 -4.42 -19.78 -15.43
C SER A 16 -4.92 -20.57 -14.22
N GLN A 17 -5.35 -21.82 -14.42
CA GLN A 17 -5.76 -22.69 -13.32
C GLN A 17 -4.60 -23.09 -12.41
N LYS A 18 -3.39 -23.25 -12.96
CA LYS A 18 -2.19 -23.51 -12.15
C LYS A 18 -1.86 -22.30 -11.25
N VAL A 19 -1.90 -21.09 -11.80
CA VAL A 19 -1.69 -19.84 -11.03
C VAL A 19 -2.75 -19.71 -9.92
N ARG A 20 -4.02 -19.98 -10.23
CA ARG A 20 -5.11 -19.98 -9.23
C ARG A 20 -4.80 -20.93 -8.08
N LYS A 21 -4.36 -22.16 -8.36
CA LYS A 21 -3.98 -23.14 -7.32
C LYS A 21 -2.80 -22.66 -6.48
N MET A 22 -1.81 -22.00 -7.08
CA MET A 22 -0.66 -21.45 -6.36
C MET A 22 -1.07 -20.30 -5.44
N PHE A 23 -1.98 -19.43 -5.88
CA PHE A 23 -2.54 -18.38 -5.04
C PHE A 23 -3.23 -18.95 -3.81
N TYR A 24 -4.15 -19.90 -3.97
CA TYR A 24 -4.83 -20.50 -2.81
C TYR A 24 -3.88 -21.29 -1.92
N HIS A 25 -2.86 -21.95 -2.49
CA HIS A 25 -1.82 -22.55 -1.67
C HIS A 25 -1.15 -21.50 -0.76
N ALA A 26 -0.77 -20.33 -1.26
CA ALA A 26 -0.16 -19.28 -0.45
C ALA A 26 -1.16 -18.64 0.53
N TYR A 27 -2.32 -18.22 0.01
CA TYR A 27 -3.37 -17.54 0.75
C TYR A 27 -3.90 -18.39 1.92
N ASP A 28 -4.24 -19.66 1.66
CA ASP A 28 -4.79 -20.54 2.70
C ASP A 28 -3.76 -20.84 3.80
N ASN A 29 -2.47 -20.93 3.44
CA ASN A 29 -1.39 -21.09 4.42
C ASN A 29 -1.18 -19.82 5.25
N TYR A 30 -1.29 -18.63 4.65
CA TYR A 30 -1.28 -17.37 5.39
C TYR A 30 -2.46 -17.33 6.38
N MET A 31 -3.68 -17.63 5.92
CA MET A 31 -4.87 -17.66 6.77
C MET A 31 -4.76 -18.69 7.91
N THR A 32 -4.01 -19.78 7.72
CA THR A 32 -3.82 -20.83 8.73
C THR A 32 -2.75 -20.48 9.76
N TYR A 33 -1.61 -19.93 9.32
CA TYR A 33 -0.40 -19.86 10.14
C TYR A 33 0.02 -18.44 10.55
N ALA A 34 -0.50 -17.42 9.90
CA ALA A 34 -0.04 -16.05 10.11
C ALA A 34 -1.17 -15.05 10.33
N PHE A 35 -2.39 -15.26 9.82
CA PHE A 35 -3.49 -14.34 10.09
C PHE A 35 -3.75 -14.18 11.61
N PRO A 36 -3.89 -12.94 12.14
CA PRO A 36 -4.03 -11.65 11.45
C PRO A 36 -2.73 -10.83 11.29
N HIS A 37 -1.56 -11.43 11.47
CA HIS A 37 -0.26 -10.77 11.31
C HIS A 37 0.01 -10.36 9.86
N ASP A 38 1.04 -9.54 9.66
CA ASP A 38 1.31 -8.92 8.35
C ASP A 38 1.74 -9.93 7.29
N GLU A 39 2.72 -10.77 7.58
CA GLU A 39 3.30 -11.71 6.61
C GLU A 39 3.57 -13.09 7.21
N LEU A 40 3.42 -14.12 6.37
CA LEU A 40 3.76 -15.51 6.70
C LEU A 40 5.27 -15.74 6.53
N LYS A 41 5.89 -16.38 7.53
CA LYS A 41 7.19 -17.06 7.43
C LYS A 41 6.95 -18.53 7.09
N PRO A 42 6.95 -18.93 5.80
CA PRO A 42 6.35 -20.20 5.37
C PRO A 42 7.13 -21.44 5.78
N LEU A 43 8.45 -21.33 5.99
CA LEU A 43 9.29 -22.45 6.42
C LEU A 43 9.09 -22.77 7.90
N SER A 44 9.03 -21.74 8.75
CA SER A 44 8.84 -21.88 10.19
C SER A 44 7.38 -21.96 10.62
N LYS A 45 6.44 -21.67 9.70
CA LYS A 45 4.99 -21.54 10.00
C LYS A 45 4.74 -20.54 11.13
N SER A 46 5.47 -19.42 11.08
CA SER A 46 5.29 -18.29 11.99
C SER A 46 5.01 -17.03 11.16
N TYR A 47 5.08 -15.86 11.77
CA TYR A 47 4.76 -14.60 11.11
C TYR A 47 5.81 -13.51 11.39
N THR A 48 5.64 -12.39 10.71
CA THR A 48 6.30 -11.12 11.02
C THR A 48 5.28 -9.99 10.87
N ASP A 49 5.40 -8.98 11.72
CA ASP A 49 4.53 -7.80 11.72
C ASP A 49 5.26 -6.65 10.99
N SER A 50 5.50 -6.91 9.70
CA SER A 50 6.45 -6.18 8.89
C SER A 50 6.06 -4.75 8.60
N LEU A 51 4.80 -4.31 8.75
CA LEU A 51 4.45 -2.91 8.47
C LEU A 51 5.28 -1.92 9.31
N SER A 52 5.64 -2.30 10.53
CA SER A 52 6.52 -1.55 11.43
C SER A 52 8.02 -1.75 11.16
N GLU A 53 8.36 -2.78 10.39
CA GLU A 53 9.73 -3.16 9.98
C GLU A 53 10.06 -2.67 8.56
N LEU A 54 9.07 -2.37 7.72
CA LEU A 54 9.20 -2.09 6.30
C LEU A 54 10.00 -0.81 6.06
N GLY A 55 11.17 -0.95 5.42
CA GLY A 55 12.15 0.12 5.22
C GLY A 55 13.06 0.35 6.43
N ASN A 56 12.81 -0.29 7.57
CA ASN A 56 13.57 -0.14 8.81
C ASN A 56 14.64 -1.22 8.90
N LEU A 57 15.65 -1.13 8.05
CA LEU A 57 16.72 -2.13 7.94
C LEU A 57 17.50 -2.35 9.24
N LYS A 58 17.45 -1.39 10.18
CA LYS A 58 18.11 -1.46 11.48
C LYS A 58 17.21 -2.02 12.58
N LEU A 59 15.92 -2.24 12.32
CA LEU A 59 14.92 -2.70 13.28
C LEU A 59 14.87 -1.83 14.55
N GLU A 60 15.06 -0.51 14.39
CA GLU A 60 15.07 0.46 15.49
C GLU A 60 13.66 1.01 15.74
N HIS A 61 13.34 1.39 16.98
CA HIS A 61 12.05 2.00 17.34
C HIS A 61 10.82 1.15 16.99
N LEU A 62 10.93 -0.18 17.08
CA LEU A 62 9.78 -1.05 16.85
C LEU A 62 8.70 -0.84 17.93
N PRO A 63 7.43 -0.74 17.54
CA PRO A 63 6.33 -0.58 18.47
C PRO A 63 6.18 -1.82 19.37
N GLN A 64 5.97 -1.61 20.67
CA GLN A 64 5.81 -2.73 21.61
C GLN A 64 4.42 -3.39 21.55
N ASN A 65 3.41 -2.66 21.09
CA ASN A 65 2.00 -3.10 21.12
C ASN A 65 1.39 -3.25 19.72
N TYR A 66 2.22 -3.34 18.67
CA TYR A 66 1.75 -3.60 17.32
C TYR A 66 1.60 -5.12 17.12
N ASN A 67 0.41 -5.55 16.69
CA ASN A 67 0.06 -6.96 16.52
C ASN A 67 -0.38 -7.26 15.07
N GLY A 68 0.22 -6.56 14.11
CA GLY A 68 -0.11 -6.69 12.69
C GLY A 68 -1.35 -5.90 12.25
N SER A 69 -1.42 -5.67 10.94
CA SER A 69 -2.50 -4.99 10.23
C SER A 69 -3.15 -5.89 9.18
N ALA A 70 -2.89 -7.21 9.25
CA ALA A 70 -3.25 -8.18 8.23
C ALA A 70 -2.78 -7.75 6.82
N LEU A 71 -1.55 -7.25 6.70
CA LEU A 71 -1.00 -6.72 5.45
C LEU A 71 -1.22 -7.65 4.24
N THR A 72 -0.86 -8.93 4.36
CA THR A 72 -1.07 -9.93 3.29
C THR A 72 -2.55 -10.08 2.93
N LEU A 73 -3.47 -9.98 3.90
CA LEU A 73 -4.91 -10.03 3.63
C LEU A 73 -5.34 -8.83 2.78
N ILE A 74 -4.91 -7.62 3.15
CA ILE A 74 -5.20 -6.37 2.43
C ILE A 74 -4.69 -6.46 0.99
N GLU A 75 -3.43 -6.88 0.80
CA GLU A 75 -2.81 -7.03 -0.53
C GLU A 75 -3.49 -8.13 -1.39
N SER A 76 -4.12 -9.12 -0.74
CA SER A 76 -4.80 -10.22 -1.42
C SER A 76 -6.22 -9.88 -1.88
N LEU A 77 -6.85 -8.83 -1.36
CA LEU A 77 -8.26 -8.50 -1.62
C LEU A 77 -8.58 -8.39 -3.12
N SER A 78 -7.84 -7.56 -3.86
CA SER A 78 -8.04 -7.39 -5.30
C SER A 78 -7.82 -8.69 -6.08
N SER A 79 -6.88 -9.53 -5.63
CA SER A 79 -6.66 -10.85 -6.22
C SER A 79 -7.84 -11.80 -6.01
N LEU A 80 -8.48 -11.78 -4.82
CA LEU A 80 -9.69 -12.56 -4.56
C LEU A 80 -10.82 -12.18 -5.51
N VAL A 81 -11.02 -10.88 -5.75
CA VAL A 81 -12.04 -10.38 -6.69
C VAL A 81 -11.73 -10.82 -8.12
N ILE A 82 -10.48 -10.66 -8.58
CA ILE A 82 -10.04 -11.07 -9.93
C ILE A 82 -10.20 -12.58 -10.13
N MET A 83 -9.96 -13.39 -9.09
CA MET A 83 -10.16 -14.84 -9.13
C MET A 83 -11.63 -15.25 -8.94
N GLY A 84 -12.54 -14.31 -8.70
CA GLY A 84 -13.97 -14.54 -8.55
C GLY A 84 -14.34 -15.25 -7.25
N ASN A 85 -13.54 -15.11 -6.19
CA ASN A 85 -13.87 -15.64 -4.86
C ASN A 85 -14.45 -14.53 -3.98
N TYR A 86 -15.69 -14.17 -4.33
CA TYR A 86 -16.40 -13.06 -3.71
C TYR A 86 -16.78 -13.34 -2.25
N THR A 87 -17.09 -14.60 -1.91
CA THR A 87 -17.42 -15.00 -0.53
C THR A 87 -16.25 -14.77 0.43
N GLU A 88 -15.04 -15.16 0.01
CA GLU A 88 -13.84 -14.93 0.83
C GLU A 88 -13.48 -13.44 0.90
N PHE A 89 -13.66 -12.71 -0.20
CA PHE A 89 -13.51 -11.25 -0.20
C PHE A 89 -14.43 -10.59 0.82
N GLU A 90 -15.73 -10.90 0.81
CA GLU A 90 -16.70 -10.32 1.74
C GLU A 90 -16.35 -10.67 3.20
N ARG A 91 -15.94 -11.91 3.47
CA ARG A 91 -15.46 -12.34 4.79
C ARG A 91 -14.24 -11.53 5.25
N ALA A 92 -13.28 -11.31 4.37
CA ALA A 92 -12.08 -10.53 4.65
C ALA A 92 -12.42 -9.05 4.92
N VAL A 93 -13.28 -8.43 4.09
CA VAL A 93 -13.73 -7.05 4.27
C VAL A 93 -14.44 -6.87 5.61
N HIS A 94 -15.33 -7.80 5.97
CA HIS A 94 -16.04 -7.76 7.25
C HIS A 94 -15.06 -7.78 8.41
N TRP A 95 -14.12 -8.73 8.41
CA TRP A 95 -13.11 -8.82 9.46
C TRP A 95 -12.26 -7.55 9.56
N LEU A 96 -11.77 -7.03 8.43
CA LEU A 96 -10.98 -5.79 8.41
C LEU A 96 -11.78 -4.61 8.98
N SER A 97 -13.07 -4.49 8.62
CA SER A 97 -13.91 -3.39 9.09
C SER A 97 -14.17 -3.40 10.60
N GLU A 98 -14.12 -4.57 11.23
CA GLU A 98 -14.35 -4.73 12.67
C GLU A 98 -13.07 -4.74 13.51
N ASN A 99 -11.94 -5.13 12.92
CA ASN A 99 -10.72 -5.43 13.67
C ASN A 99 -9.53 -4.53 13.30
N LEU A 100 -9.48 -3.95 12.10
CA LEU A 100 -8.38 -3.09 11.69
C LEU A 100 -8.58 -1.66 12.20
N THR A 101 -7.56 -1.14 12.88
CA THR A 101 -7.47 0.28 13.26
C THR A 101 -6.10 0.82 12.91
N PHE A 102 -6.07 2.05 12.37
CA PHE A 102 -4.82 2.78 12.18
C PHE A 102 -4.54 3.75 13.34
N ASP A 103 -5.35 3.76 14.41
CA ASP A 103 -5.05 4.52 15.63
C ASP A 103 -4.07 3.79 16.54
N VAL A 104 -2.87 3.51 16.00
CA VAL A 104 -1.84 2.73 16.67
C VAL A 104 -0.57 3.57 16.81
N ASP A 105 0.06 3.47 17.96
CA ASP A 105 1.39 4.03 18.19
C ASP A 105 2.46 3.18 17.48
N ALA A 106 2.51 3.34 16.16
CA ALA A 106 3.40 2.60 15.28
C ALA A 106 4.05 3.56 14.27
N ARG A 107 5.39 3.54 14.23
CA ARG A 107 6.19 4.22 13.21
C ARG A 107 6.23 3.36 11.95
N ILE A 108 5.84 3.93 10.82
CA ILE A 108 5.72 3.24 9.54
C ILE A 108 6.40 4.05 8.42
N SER A 109 6.82 3.35 7.37
CA SER A 109 7.25 3.96 6.12
C SER A 109 6.02 4.44 5.36
N LEU A 110 5.96 5.76 5.09
CA LEU A 110 4.86 6.36 4.32
C LEU A 110 4.75 5.73 2.93
N PHE A 111 5.90 5.52 2.27
CA PHE A 111 5.97 4.94 0.94
C PHE A 111 5.39 3.53 0.90
N GLU A 112 5.85 2.65 1.78
CA GLU A 112 5.42 1.24 1.81
C GLU A 112 3.94 1.13 2.19
N CYS A 113 3.50 1.91 3.19
CA CYS A 113 2.11 1.90 3.61
C CYS A 113 1.17 2.48 2.53
N ASN A 114 1.64 3.48 1.77
CA ASN A 114 0.89 4.01 0.63
C ASN A 114 0.69 2.95 -0.46
N ILE A 115 1.77 2.34 -0.96
CA ILE A 115 1.66 1.43 -2.11
C ILE A 115 0.99 0.09 -1.75
N ARG A 116 1.15 -0.39 -0.51
CA ARG A 116 0.61 -1.69 -0.09
C ARG A 116 -0.77 -1.58 0.55
N VAL A 117 -0.89 -0.76 1.60
CA VAL A 117 -2.11 -0.69 2.40
C VAL A 117 -3.13 0.22 1.74
N LEU A 118 -2.78 1.48 1.47
CA LEU A 118 -3.72 2.40 0.82
C LEU A 118 -4.07 1.91 -0.59
N GLY A 119 -3.07 1.52 -1.38
CA GLY A 119 -3.27 0.91 -2.70
C GLY A 119 -4.12 -0.36 -2.67
N GLY A 120 -3.90 -1.26 -1.70
CA GLY A 120 -4.70 -2.46 -1.50
C GLY A 120 -6.17 -2.15 -1.19
N LEU A 121 -6.43 -1.26 -0.23
CA LEU A 121 -7.79 -0.86 0.16
C LEU A 121 -8.52 -0.15 -0.98
N VAL A 122 -7.88 0.81 -1.64
CA VAL A 122 -8.45 1.60 -2.75
C VAL A 122 -8.74 0.72 -3.96
N SER A 123 -7.79 -0.12 -4.37
CA SER A 123 -8.00 -1.00 -5.54
C SER A 123 -9.12 -2.01 -5.30
N ALA A 124 -9.16 -2.61 -4.11
CA ALA A 124 -10.22 -3.54 -3.73
C ALA A 124 -11.59 -2.86 -3.66
N HIS A 125 -11.66 -1.62 -3.15
CA HIS A 125 -12.89 -0.82 -3.16
C HIS A 125 -13.38 -0.53 -4.59
N ILE A 126 -12.49 -0.13 -5.50
CA ILE A 126 -12.85 0.14 -6.90
C ILE A 126 -13.42 -1.13 -7.55
N LEU A 127 -12.80 -2.29 -7.34
CA LEU A 127 -13.29 -3.57 -7.89
C LEU A 127 -14.61 -4.04 -7.24
N ALA A 128 -14.84 -3.72 -5.97
CA ALA A 128 -16.08 -4.05 -5.27
C ALA A 128 -17.26 -3.18 -5.71
N THR A 129 -16.99 -1.94 -6.13
CA THR A 129 -18.00 -0.95 -6.53
C THR A 129 -18.19 -0.83 -8.05
N ASP A 130 -17.36 -1.51 -8.85
CA ASP A 130 -17.54 -1.59 -10.31
C ASP A 130 -18.92 -2.17 -10.65
N PRO A 131 -19.79 -1.48 -11.41
CA PRO A 131 -21.09 -1.99 -11.84
C PRO A 131 -21.07 -3.35 -12.55
N ALA A 132 -19.93 -3.73 -13.16
CA ALA A 132 -19.74 -5.04 -13.77
C ALA A 132 -19.41 -6.15 -12.76
N SER A 133 -19.07 -5.78 -11.52
CA SER A 133 -18.75 -6.71 -10.44
C SER A 133 -20.02 -7.31 -9.84
N ARG A 134 -19.96 -8.61 -9.52
CA ARG A 134 -21.05 -9.30 -8.80
C ARG A 134 -21.20 -8.82 -7.36
N LEU A 135 -20.18 -8.12 -6.83
CA LEU A 135 -20.16 -7.59 -5.47
C LEU A 135 -21.10 -6.40 -5.27
N VAL A 136 -21.54 -5.73 -6.34
CA VAL A 136 -22.48 -4.60 -6.27
C VAL A 136 -23.86 -5.02 -5.72
N GLN A 137 -24.19 -6.30 -5.82
CA GLN A 137 -25.41 -6.88 -5.27
C GLN A 137 -25.22 -7.51 -3.88
N GLY A 138 -23.99 -7.49 -3.35
CA GLY A 138 -23.61 -8.09 -2.07
C GLY A 138 -23.76 -7.14 -0.89
N GLU A 139 -23.15 -7.51 0.24
CA GLU A 139 -23.24 -6.75 1.49
C GLU A 139 -22.17 -5.66 1.65
N TYR A 140 -21.39 -5.39 0.59
CA TYR A 140 -20.35 -4.39 0.60
C TYR A 140 -20.94 -2.96 0.74
N LYS A 141 -20.51 -2.24 1.77
CA LYS A 141 -21.00 -0.92 2.20
C LYS A 141 -19.85 0.08 2.36
N ASN A 142 -18.91 0.10 1.41
CA ASN A 142 -17.77 1.01 1.38
C ASN A 142 -16.79 0.90 2.55
N GLN A 143 -16.78 -0.22 3.30
CA GLN A 143 -15.93 -0.37 4.49
C GLN A 143 -14.44 -0.13 4.18
N LEU A 144 -13.95 -0.60 3.02
CA LEU A 144 -12.56 -0.38 2.62
C LEU A 144 -12.27 1.08 2.29
N LEU A 145 -13.23 1.84 1.76
CA LEU A 145 -13.05 3.27 1.52
C LEU A 145 -12.96 4.04 2.84
N THR A 146 -13.77 3.68 3.83
CA THR A 146 -13.68 4.26 5.19
C THR A 146 -12.30 4.04 5.80
N LEU A 147 -11.76 2.82 5.70
CA LEU A 147 -10.40 2.49 6.17
C LEU A 147 -9.34 3.28 5.39
N ALA A 148 -9.46 3.34 4.05
CA ALA A 148 -8.54 4.06 3.19
C ALA A 148 -8.53 5.57 3.48
N GLU A 149 -9.68 6.16 3.76
CA GLU A 149 -9.81 7.57 4.11
C GLU A 149 -9.18 7.89 5.47
N ASP A 150 -9.38 7.04 6.49
CA ASP A 150 -8.71 7.20 7.79
C ASP A 150 -7.19 7.17 7.63
N LEU A 151 -6.67 6.18 6.88
CA LEU A 151 -5.23 6.06 6.62
C LEU A 151 -4.69 7.28 5.85
N GLY A 152 -5.38 7.70 4.79
CA GLY A 152 -5.00 8.87 4.00
C GLY A 152 -4.97 10.15 4.83
N ARG A 153 -5.89 10.32 5.79
CA ARG A 153 -5.90 11.48 6.72
C ARG A 153 -4.67 11.50 7.61
N ARG A 154 -4.19 10.34 8.05
CA ARG A 154 -2.96 10.21 8.85
C ARG A 154 -1.73 10.55 8.02
N PHE A 155 -1.69 10.16 6.75
CA PHE A 155 -0.60 10.48 5.83
C PHE A 155 -0.40 11.97 5.59
N LEU A 156 -1.46 12.78 5.62
CA LEU A 156 -1.36 14.22 5.36
C LEU A 156 -0.38 14.95 6.28
N ARG A 157 -0.17 14.45 7.52
CA ARG A 157 0.79 15.03 8.47
C ARG A 157 2.24 14.91 8.00
N ALA A 158 2.56 13.93 7.15
CA ALA A 158 3.90 13.76 6.61
C ALA A 158 4.33 14.94 5.73
N PHE A 159 3.37 15.63 5.11
CA PHE A 159 3.62 16.70 4.13
C PHE A 159 3.73 18.09 4.76
N ASP A 160 3.65 18.19 6.10
CA ASP A 160 3.81 19.44 6.83
C ASP A 160 5.29 19.76 7.02
N THR A 161 5.94 20.08 5.89
CA THR A 161 7.36 20.43 5.81
C THR A 161 7.50 21.79 5.12
N PRO A 162 8.60 22.54 5.35
CA PRO A 162 8.86 23.80 4.65
C PRO A 162 8.87 23.67 3.12
N THR A 163 9.35 22.54 2.60
CA THR A 163 9.36 22.28 1.15
C THR A 163 8.01 21.80 0.64
N GLY A 164 7.20 21.14 1.47
CA GLY A 164 6.00 20.42 1.08
C GLY A 164 6.25 18.99 0.56
N LEU A 165 7.50 18.52 0.58
CA LEU A 165 7.87 17.11 0.38
C LEU A 165 7.60 16.30 1.66
N PRO A 166 7.11 15.07 1.57
CA PRO A 166 6.74 14.30 2.75
C PRO A 166 7.94 13.65 3.44
N TYR A 167 7.91 13.64 4.78
CA TYR A 167 8.74 12.74 5.59
C TYR A 167 8.58 11.28 5.11
N ALA A 168 9.69 10.54 5.05
CA ALA A 168 9.66 9.11 4.73
C ALA A 168 8.95 8.28 5.79
N TRP A 169 8.98 8.75 7.05
CA TRP A 169 8.49 8.04 8.22
C TRP A 169 7.48 8.87 8.98
N ILE A 170 6.42 8.22 9.44
CA ILE A 170 5.41 8.81 10.31
C ILE A 170 4.95 7.81 11.36
N ASN A 171 4.45 8.32 12.48
CA ASN A 171 3.66 7.56 13.43
C ASN A 171 2.18 7.64 13.06
N LEU A 172 1.48 6.50 12.99
CA LEU A 172 0.07 6.47 12.58
C LEU A 172 -0.87 7.22 13.54
N LYS A 173 -0.53 7.29 14.83
CA LYS A 173 -1.31 8.02 15.84
C LYS A 173 -0.86 9.47 15.97
N TYR A 174 0.44 9.70 16.10
CA TYR A 174 1.00 11.01 16.44
C TYR A 174 1.41 11.86 15.22
N GLY A 175 1.56 11.28 14.04
CA GLY A 175 2.11 11.96 12.86
C GLY A 175 3.64 11.98 12.87
N VAL A 176 4.26 13.09 12.48
CA VAL A 176 5.72 13.23 12.48
C VAL A 176 6.23 13.40 13.92
N MET A 177 7.19 12.59 14.33
CA MET A 177 7.79 12.67 15.68
C MET A 177 8.85 13.78 15.73
N GLU A 178 9.09 14.39 16.90
CA GLU A 178 9.98 15.56 17.07
C GLU A 178 11.40 15.36 16.53
N ASN A 179 11.95 14.15 16.66
CA ASN A 179 13.30 13.79 16.20
C ASN A 179 13.27 12.85 14.99
N GLU A 180 12.23 12.92 14.16
CA GLU A 180 12.12 12.10 12.95
C GLU A 180 13.15 12.53 11.90
N THR A 181 13.68 11.55 11.14
CA THR A 181 14.64 11.83 10.07
C THR A 181 14.00 12.69 8.98
N THR A 182 14.69 13.73 8.55
CA THR A 182 14.30 14.58 7.41
C THR A 182 14.72 13.98 6.08
N GLU A 183 15.47 12.88 6.11
CA GLU A 183 15.90 12.18 4.90
C GLU A 183 14.74 11.39 4.29
N THR A 184 14.53 11.58 2.98
CA THR A 184 13.61 10.77 2.19
C THR A 184 14.27 10.39 0.88
N SER A 185 13.69 9.42 0.18
CA SER A 185 14.14 9.03 -1.16
C SER A 185 13.25 9.63 -2.24
N THR A 186 13.79 9.75 -3.45
CA THR A 186 13.05 10.14 -4.66
C THR A 186 11.84 9.23 -4.90
N SER A 187 11.98 7.92 -4.67
CA SER A 187 10.87 6.98 -4.78
C SER A 187 9.85 7.18 -3.66
N GLY A 188 10.32 7.44 -2.43
CA GLY A 188 9.47 7.57 -1.24
C GLY A 188 8.53 8.77 -1.30
N CYS A 189 9.02 9.92 -1.78
CA CYS A 189 8.18 11.10 -2.00
C CYS A 189 7.48 11.13 -3.37
N GLY A 190 8.00 10.42 -4.38
CA GLY A 190 7.49 10.43 -5.75
C GLY A 190 6.37 9.42 -6.05
N SER A 191 6.22 8.37 -5.23
CA SER A 191 5.33 7.22 -5.51
C SER A 191 4.07 7.22 -4.66
N LEU A 192 3.41 8.38 -4.57
CA LEU A 192 2.22 8.57 -3.72
C LEU A 192 0.96 8.97 -4.51
N ILE A 193 1.16 9.48 -5.74
CA ILE A 193 0.10 10.20 -6.47
C ILE A 193 -1.05 9.31 -6.95
N LEU A 194 -0.80 8.04 -7.27
CA LEU A 194 -1.85 7.18 -7.82
C LEU A 194 -2.88 6.83 -6.74
N GLU A 195 -2.42 6.41 -5.58
CA GLU A 195 -3.25 5.98 -4.46
C GLU A 195 -3.96 7.18 -3.82
N MET A 196 -3.22 8.25 -3.51
CA MET A 196 -3.79 9.47 -2.92
C MET A 196 -4.70 10.22 -3.90
N GLY A 197 -4.38 10.19 -5.20
CA GLY A 197 -5.24 10.72 -6.27
C GLY A 197 -6.56 9.96 -6.37
N ALA A 198 -6.49 8.63 -6.45
CA ALA A 198 -7.67 7.78 -6.47
C ALA A 198 -8.53 7.98 -5.21
N LEU A 199 -7.91 8.05 -4.03
CA LEU A 199 -8.62 8.32 -2.77
C LEU A 199 -9.38 9.66 -2.82
N SER A 200 -8.79 10.72 -3.38
CA SER A 200 -9.46 12.01 -3.50
C SER A 200 -10.69 11.95 -4.39
N ARG A 201 -10.62 11.19 -5.49
CA ARG A 201 -11.77 11.02 -6.39
C ARG A 201 -12.89 10.20 -5.77
N LEU A 202 -12.55 9.19 -4.96
CA LEU A 202 -13.52 8.32 -4.30
C LEU A 202 -14.20 9.00 -3.11
N THR A 203 -13.46 9.81 -2.34
CA THR A 203 -13.96 10.50 -1.14
C THR A 203 -14.54 11.88 -1.44
N GLY A 204 -14.12 12.50 -2.54
CA GLY A 204 -14.40 13.90 -2.84
C GLY A 204 -13.51 14.90 -2.09
N ASP A 205 -12.57 14.42 -1.26
CA ASP A 205 -11.63 15.28 -0.53
C ASP A 205 -10.36 15.53 -1.35
N PRO A 206 -10.12 16.77 -1.84
CA PRO A 206 -9.01 17.05 -2.75
C PRO A 206 -7.64 17.07 -2.04
N ARG A 207 -7.59 17.03 -0.71
CA ARG A 207 -6.35 17.23 0.04
C ARG A 207 -5.32 16.14 -0.22
N PHE A 208 -5.75 14.90 -0.47
CA PHE A 208 -4.82 13.79 -0.69
C PHE A 208 -4.09 13.95 -2.04
N GLU A 209 -4.82 14.18 -3.13
CA GLU A 209 -4.27 14.42 -4.48
C GLU A 209 -3.40 15.68 -4.48
N ALA A 210 -3.87 16.75 -3.85
CA ALA A 210 -3.14 18.01 -3.79
C ALA A 210 -1.79 17.88 -3.07
N ALA A 211 -1.72 17.11 -1.97
CA ALA A 211 -0.48 16.87 -1.24
C ALA A 211 0.53 16.07 -2.09
N ALA A 212 0.11 14.92 -2.62
CA ALA A 212 0.97 14.07 -3.44
C ALA A 212 1.42 14.75 -4.74
N LEU A 213 0.52 15.47 -5.42
CA LEU A 213 0.85 16.15 -6.67
C LEU A 213 1.80 17.33 -6.45
N ARG A 214 1.64 18.05 -5.33
CA ARG A 214 2.58 19.11 -4.94
C ARG A 214 3.98 18.53 -4.73
N ALA A 215 4.11 17.47 -3.94
CA ALA A 215 5.38 16.78 -3.71
C ALA A 215 6.03 16.32 -5.03
N LEU A 216 5.25 15.68 -5.91
CA LEU A 216 5.74 15.24 -7.22
C LEU A 216 6.23 16.41 -8.09
N ARG A 217 5.54 17.55 -8.08
CA ARG A 217 5.94 18.76 -8.82
C ARG A 217 7.21 19.40 -8.26
N ILE A 218 7.36 19.43 -6.94
CA ILE A 218 8.58 19.91 -6.28
C ILE A 218 9.75 19.01 -6.67
N LEU A 219 9.60 17.70 -6.51
CA LEU A 219 10.60 16.71 -6.91
C LEU A 219 10.97 16.87 -8.40
N TRP A 220 9.98 17.06 -9.27
CA TRP A 220 10.20 17.36 -10.69
C TRP A 220 10.97 18.68 -10.88
N SER A 221 10.78 19.71 -10.06
CA SER A 221 11.56 20.94 -10.19
C SER A 221 13.01 20.82 -9.73
N MET A 222 13.35 19.81 -8.94
CA MET A 222 14.69 19.59 -8.36
C MET A 222 15.69 18.90 -9.30
N ARG A 223 15.33 18.66 -10.57
CA ARG A 223 16.25 18.06 -11.55
C ARG A 223 17.49 18.92 -11.75
N SER A 224 18.62 18.24 -11.94
CA SER A 224 19.86 18.86 -12.38
C SER A 224 19.75 19.37 -13.83
N PRO A 225 20.72 20.17 -14.32
CA PRO A 225 20.81 20.56 -15.73
C PRO A 225 20.88 19.38 -16.71
N LEU A 226 21.22 18.17 -16.23
CA LEU A 226 21.21 16.93 -17.01
C LEU A 226 19.83 16.28 -17.09
N ASN A 227 18.80 16.90 -16.50
CA ASN A 227 17.46 16.34 -16.30
C ASN A 227 17.43 15.06 -15.45
N LEU A 228 18.33 14.95 -14.48
CA LEU A 228 18.41 13.81 -13.55
C LEU A 228 18.06 14.22 -12.11
N LEU A 229 17.57 13.27 -11.33
CA LEU A 229 17.22 13.41 -9.91
C LEU A 229 18.24 12.63 -9.05
N GLY A 230 18.55 13.13 -7.85
CA GLY A 230 19.29 12.35 -6.85
C GLY A 230 18.46 11.19 -6.29
N THR A 231 19.05 10.36 -5.45
CA THR A 231 18.37 9.23 -4.80
C THR A 231 17.75 9.63 -3.46
N THR A 232 18.45 10.47 -2.70
CA THR A 232 18.11 10.83 -1.32
C THR A 232 18.18 12.35 -1.13
N LEU A 233 17.19 12.92 -0.43
CA LEU A 233 17.06 14.36 -0.21
C LEU A 233 16.56 14.67 1.20
N ASP A 234 16.82 15.90 1.65
CA ASP A 234 16.29 16.45 2.90
C ASP A 234 14.99 17.21 2.65
N VAL A 235 13.91 16.83 3.34
CA VAL A 235 12.57 17.43 3.15
C VAL A 235 12.40 18.81 3.78
N VAL A 236 13.33 19.23 4.64
CA VAL A 236 13.32 20.55 5.29
C VAL A 236 14.10 21.56 4.47
N THR A 237 15.31 21.21 4.03
CA THR A 237 16.17 22.10 3.23
C THR A 237 15.82 22.08 1.74
N GLY A 238 15.29 20.96 1.24
CA GLY A 238 15.05 20.76 -0.19
C GLY A 238 16.32 20.50 -0.98
N GLU A 239 17.39 20.06 -0.33
CA GLU A 239 18.67 19.73 -0.95
C GLU A 239 18.85 18.22 -1.15
N TRP A 240 19.56 17.85 -2.20
CA TRP A 240 19.99 16.48 -2.42
C TRP A 240 21.09 16.10 -1.42
N ILE A 241 20.90 14.97 -0.73
CA ILE A 241 21.90 14.35 0.15
C ILE A 241 22.77 13.40 -0.67
N GLU A 242 22.12 12.57 -1.51
CA GLU A 242 22.78 11.65 -2.43
C GLU A 242 22.42 11.98 -3.87
N TYR A 243 23.46 12.23 -4.66
CA TYR A 243 23.34 12.70 -6.06
C TYR A 243 23.37 11.57 -7.08
N SER A 244 23.45 10.32 -6.65
CA SER A 244 23.30 9.18 -7.55
C SER A 244 21.95 9.22 -8.26
N SER A 245 21.95 8.86 -9.54
CA SER A 245 20.72 8.76 -10.33
C SER A 245 20.63 7.36 -10.93
N GLY A 246 19.47 6.73 -10.81
CA GLY A 246 19.25 5.38 -11.31
C GLY A 246 17.76 5.09 -11.50
N ILE A 247 17.48 4.03 -12.25
CA ILE A 247 16.12 3.49 -12.43
C ILE A 247 15.83 2.32 -11.47
N GLY A 248 16.72 2.11 -10.50
CA GLY A 248 16.64 1.06 -9.48
C GLY A 248 16.73 1.62 -8.08
N ALA A 249 16.70 0.72 -7.10
CA ALA A 249 16.99 1.02 -5.70
C ALA A 249 18.50 1.10 -5.46
#